data_AF-A0A7W3T2C0-F1
#
_entry.id   AF-A0A7W3T2C0-F1
#
_cell.length_a   1.000
_cell.length_b   1.000
_cell.length_c   1.000
_cell.angle_alpha   90.00
_cell.angle_beta   90.00
_cell.angle_gamma   90.00
#
_symmetry.space_group_name_H-M   'P 1'
#
loop_
_entity.id
_entity.type
_entity.pdbx_description
1 polymer ?
#
loop_
_entity_poly.entity_id
_entity_poly.type
_entity_poly.pdbx_seq_one_letter_code
_entity_poly.pdbx_strand_id
1 'polypeptide(L)'
;MWEQFVVKVASSGVGRFFSLFAKRIEKRSLEEDQRRAREHRQELATAKRVEAERLEVRTFCDAAIRALYAAVNEEKRLKWNIYDSIDDSVFTWEENGTRYTDPALYVKAIEIKEARVERAYQKALKPARTALTDLSPYMKGNIVLSSSPSSYELEKAIEAVKQCREQYN
;
A
#
# COMPACT_ATOMS: atom_id res chain seq x y z
N MET A 1 23.89 -19.84 74.27
CA MET A 1 25.23 -19.20 74.20
C MET A 1 25.57 -18.83 72.74
N TRP A 2 24.68 -18.13 72.03
CA TRP A 2 24.89 -17.64 70.64
C TRP A 2 24.27 -16.25 70.39
N GLU A 3 23.59 -15.64 71.37
CA GLU A 3 22.85 -14.38 71.18
C GLU A 3 23.66 -13.11 71.53
N GLN A 4 24.85 -13.25 72.12
CA GLN A 4 25.65 -12.08 72.53
C GLN A 4 26.68 -11.62 71.50
N PHE A 5 26.85 -12.36 70.39
CA PHE A 5 27.86 -12.01 69.37
C PHE A 5 27.33 -11.07 68.27
N VAL A 6 26.01 -10.96 68.09
CA VAL A 6 25.42 -10.16 67.01
C VAL A 6 25.26 -8.68 67.39
N VAL A 7 25.18 -8.36 68.68
CA VAL A 7 24.87 -6.98 69.14
C VAL A 7 26.11 -6.08 69.25
N LYS A 8 27.33 -6.63 69.31
CA LYS A 8 28.56 -5.85 69.58
C LYS A 8 29.30 -5.30 68.34
N VAL A 9 28.76 -5.50 67.14
CA VAL A 9 29.26 -4.89 65.89
C VAL A 9 28.42 -3.67 65.48
N ALA A 10 27.29 -3.42 66.15
CA ALA A 10 26.39 -2.32 65.82
C ALA A 10 26.85 -0.93 66.33
N SER A 11 27.88 -0.85 67.17
CA SER A 11 28.33 0.41 67.80
C SER A 11 29.61 1.01 67.21
N SER A 12 30.22 0.41 66.19
CA SER A 12 31.37 1.00 65.48
C SER A 12 30.89 1.68 64.19
N GLY A 13 31.50 2.83 63.83
CA GLY A 13 31.13 3.63 62.65
C GLY A 13 31.09 2.87 61.30
N VAL A 14 31.53 1.61 61.29
CA VAL A 14 31.44 0.62 60.23
C VAL A 14 29.98 0.28 59.87
N GLY A 15 29.07 0.16 60.84
CA GLY A 15 27.66 -0.16 60.58
C GLY A 15 26.89 0.95 59.83
N ARG A 16 27.21 2.23 60.12
CA ARG A 16 26.68 3.38 59.36
C ARG A 16 27.23 3.40 57.94
N PHE A 17 28.50 3.04 57.75
CA PHE A 17 29.13 2.94 56.43
C PHE A 17 28.45 1.89 55.54
N PHE A 18 28.20 0.68 56.05
CA PHE A 18 27.50 -0.36 55.29
C PHE A 18 26.05 0.03 54.96
N SER A 19 25.35 0.72 55.88
CA SER A 19 23.98 1.20 55.61
C SER A 19 23.90 2.28 54.51
N LEU A 20 24.89 3.17 54.45
CA LEU A 20 25.01 4.20 53.41
C LEU A 20 25.43 3.60 52.07
N PHE A 21 26.30 2.59 52.11
CA PHE A 21 26.73 1.86 50.92
C PHE A 21 25.58 1.05 50.32
N ALA A 22 24.80 0.35 51.16
CA ALA A 22 23.59 -0.37 50.75
C ALA A 22 22.55 0.57 50.12
N LYS A 23 22.26 1.71 50.76
CA LYS A 23 21.36 2.73 50.20
C LYS A 23 21.85 3.30 48.87
N ARG A 24 23.17 3.41 48.66
CA ARG A 24 23.76 3.94 47.42
C ARG A 24 23.69 2.92 46.27
N ILE A 25 23.82 1.64 46.58
CA ILE A 25 23.65 0.54 45.60
C ILE A 25 22.18 0.45 45.20
N GLU A 26 21.27 0.49 46.16
CA GLU A 26 19.82 0.44 45.93
C GLU A 26 19.31 1.66 45.14
N LYS A 27 19.87 2.86 45.38
CA LYS A 27 19.56 4.04 44.57
C LYS A 27 20.03 3.91 43.12
N ARG A 28 21.24 3.35 42.90
CA ARG A 28 21.76 3.09 41.55
C ARG A 28 20.93 2.07 40.80
N SER A 29 20.53 0.97 41.45
CA SER A 29 19.69 -0.04 40.81
C SER A 29 18.32 0.52 40.42
N LEU A 30 17.73 1.38 41.27
CA LEU A 30 16.44 2.02 41.00
C LEU A 30 16.53 3.07 39.87
N GLU A 31 17.64 3.80 39.78
CA GLU A 31 17.93 4.72 38.66
C GLU A 31 18.19 3.97 37.35
N GLU A 32 18.87 2.82 37.39
CA GLU A 32 19.08 1.94 36.24
C GLU A 32 17.78 1.29 35.76
N ASP A 33 16.94 0.79 36.67
CA ASP A 33 15.63 0.22 36.33
C ASP A 33 14.69 1.28 35.75
N GLN A 34 14.73 2.52 36.27
CA GLN A 34 14.00 3.64 35.68
C GLN A 34 14.53 4.03 34.28
N ARG A 35 15.83 3.92 34.03
CA ARG A 35 16.41 4.14 32.68
C ARG A 35 15.98 3.05 31.71
N ARG A 36 16.10 1.77 32.09
CA ARG A 36 15.63 0.64 31.28
C ARG A 36 14.13 0.73 30.99
N ALA A 37 13.33 1.14 31.98
CA ALA A 37 11.89 1.34 31.77
C ALA A 37 11.58 2.51 30.81
N ARG A 38 12.41 3.56 30.77
CA ARG A 38 12.27 4.66 29.80
C ARG A 38 12.72 4.25 28.40
N GLU A 39 13.85 3.56 28.29
CA GLU A 39 14.38 3.01 27.04
C GLU A 39 13.39 2.03 26.43
N HIS A 40 12.88 1.07 27.20
CA HIS A 40 11.86 0.12 26.75
C HIS A 40 10.55 0.82 26.35
N ARG A 41 10.16 1.92 27.00
CA ARG A 41 9.01 2.73 26.58
C ARG A 41 9.26 3.46 25.26
N GLN A 42 10.49 3.93 25.03
CA GLN A 42 10.89 4.55 23.77
C GLN A 42 10.92 3.50 22.65
N GLU A 43 11.47 2.32 22.89
CA GLU A 43 11.49 1.19 21.94
C GLU A 43 10.08 0.72 21.59
N LEU A 44 9.17 0.64 22.57
CA LEU A 44 7.76 0.34 22.31
C LEU A 44 7.08 1.43 21.48
N ALA A 45 7.41 2.70 21.74
CA ALA A 45 6.84 3.83 20.98
C ALA A 45 7.35 3.86 19.53
N THR A 46 8.62 3.56 19.30
CA THR A 46 9.18 3.45 17.95
C THR A 46 8.63 2.22 17.22
N ALA A 47 8.55 1.06 17.89
CA ALA A 47 7.95 -0.15 17.32
C ALA A 47 6.49 0.08 16.89
N LYS A 48 5.68 0.73 17.72
CA LYS A 48 4.29 1.08 17.37
C LYS A 48 4.18 2.03 16.17
N ARG A 49 5.11 2.98 16.03
CA ARG A 49 5.15 3.88 14.87
C ARG A 49 5.48 3.14 13.58
N VAL A 50 6.48 2.26 13.63
CA VAL A 50 6.86 1.41 12.48
C VAL A 50 5.72 0.47 12.10
N GLU A 51 5.03 -0.11 13.07
CA GLU A 51 3.88 -0.98 12.82
C GLU A 51 2.70 -0.21 12.21
N ALA A 52 2.41 1.01 12.68
CA ALA A 52 1.40 1.87 12.10
C ALA A 52 1.73 2.24 10.64
N GLU A 53 2.98 2.58 10.34
CA GLU A 53 3.45 2.88 8.98
C GLU A 53 3.31 1.66 8.07
N ARG A 54 3.70 0.45 8.53
CA ARG A 54 3.49 -0.79 7.76
C ARG A 54 2.01 -1.03 7.45
N LEU A 55 1.13 -0.79 8.43
CA LEU A 55 -0.30 -0.97 8.25
C LEU A 55 -0.86 0.04 7.23
N GLU A 56 -0.41 1.29 7.28
CA GLU A 56 -0.76 2.34 6.34
C GLU A 56 -0.35 1.96 4.90
N VAL A 57 0.90 1.55 4.70
CA VAL A 57 1.39 1.10 3.38
C VAL A 57 0.58 -0.09 2.85
N ARG A 58 0.23 -1.06 3.71
CA ARG A 58 -0.65 -2.17 3.31
C ARG A 58 -2.02 -1.68 2.84
N THR A 59 -2.61 -0.68 3.50
CA THR A 59 -3.89 -0.12 3.07
C THR A 59 -3.79 0.58 1.71
N PHE A 60 -2.69 1.28 1.43
CA PHE A 60 -2.42 1.85 0.11
C PHE A 60 -2.25 0.77 -0.95
N CYS A 61 -1.49 -0.29 -0.67
CA CYS A 61 -1.34 -1.43 -1.58
C CYS A 61 -2.70 -2.08 -1.91
N ASP A 62 -3.53 -2.32 -0.91
CA ASP A 62 -4.86 -2.93 -1.12
C ASP A 62 -5.79 -2.03 -1.94
N ALA A 63 -5.75 -0.72 -1.73
CA ALA A 63 -6.48 0.25 -2.54
C ALA A 63 -6.00 0.26 -4.00
N ALA A 64 -4.69 0.26 -4.22
CA ALA A 64 -4.09 0.21 -5.55
C ALA A 64 -4.42 -1.10 -6.29
N ILE A 65 -4.32 -2.25 -5.63
CA ILE A 65 -4.69 -3.55 -6.20
C ILE A 65 -6.15 -3.56 -6.64
N ARG A 66 -7.08 -3.09 -5.78
CA ARG A 66 -8.51 -3.02 -6.13
C ARG A 66 -8.76 -2.11 -7.33
N ALA A 67 -8.13 -0.94 -7.36
CA ALA A 67 -8.29 0.01 -8.46
C ALA A 67 -7.73 -0.55 -9.79
N LEU A 68 -6.60 -1.26 -9.75
CA LEU A 68 -6.02 -1.91 -10.91
C LEU A 68 -6.90 -3.05 -11.44
N TYR A 69 -7.45 -3.91 -10.56
CA TYR A 69 -8.39 -4.95 -10.99
C TYR A 69 -9.67 -4.36 -11.61
N ALA A 70 -10.19 -3.25 -11.07
CA ALA A 70 -11.30 -2.53 -11.69
C ALA A 70 -10.95 -2.03 -13.09
N ALA A 71 -9.73 -1.50 -13.30
CA ALA A 71 -9.25 -1.07 -14.61
C ALA A 71 -9.13 -2.24 -15.60
N VAL A 72 -8.63 -3.41 -15.17
CA VAL A 72 -8.55 -4.63 -16.01
C VAL A 72 -9.95 -5.05 -16.49
N ASN A 73 -10.93 -5.04 -15.59
CA ASN A 73 -12.30 -5.41 -15.94
C ASN A 73 -12.92 -4.41 -16.93
N GLU A 74 -12.65 -3.11 -16.77
CA GLU A 74 -13.14 -2.09 -17.69
C GLU A 74 -12.47 -2.15 -19.06
N GLU A 75 -11.15 -2.40 -19.14
CA GLU A 75 -10.47 -2.59 -20.41
C GLU A 75 -11.09 -3.75 -21.20
N LYS A 76 -11.31 -4.90 -20.54
CA LYS A 76 -11.95 -6.06 -21.14
C LYS A 76 -13.35 -5.69 -21.61
N ARG A 77 -14.19 -5.14 -20.73
CA ARG A 77 -15.58 -4.75 -21.06
C ARG A 77 -15.65 -3.80 -22.26
N LEU A 78 -14.79 -2.79 -22.27
CA LEU A 78 -14.79 -1.76 -23.30
C LEU A 78 -14.27 -2.26 -24.65
N LYS A 79 -13.27 -3.14 -24.67
CA LYS A 79 -12.80 -3.79 -25.90
C LYS A 79 -13.89 -4.66 -26.54
N TRP A 80 -14.65 -5.40 -25.75
CA TRP A 80 -15.77 -6.21 -26.25
C TRP A 80 -16.89 -5.32 -26.85
N ASN A 81 -17.19 -4.17 -26.25
CA ASN A 81 -18.26 -3.27 -26.71
C ASN A 81 -18.02 -2.60 -28.08
N ILE A 82 -16.77 -2.50 -28.55
CA ILE A 82 -16.46 -1.87 -29.85
C ILE A 82 -17.05 -2.70 -31.00
N TYR A 83 -16.88 -4.02 -30.93
CA TYR A 83 -17.23 -4.93 -32.01
C TYR A 83 -18.70 -5.38 -32.00
N ASP A 84 -19.30 -5.50 -30.82
CA ASP A 84 -20.63 -6.10 -30.67
C ASP A 84 -21.80 -5.18 -31.06
N SER A 85 -21.53 -3.91 -31.37
CA SER A 85 -22.56 -2.86 -31.46
C SER A 85 -22.62 -2.13 -32.79
N ILE A 86 -21.84 -2.52 -33.79
CA ILE A 86 -21.88 -1.91 -35.13
C ILE A 86 -22.82 -2.75 -35.99
N ASP A 87 -24.03 -2.23 -36.21
CA ASP A 87 -25.00 -2.85 -37.09
C ASP A 87 -24.65 -2.54 -38.55
N ASP A 88 -24.29 -3.57 -39.31
CA ASP A 88 -23.97 -3.47 -40.74
C ASP A 88 -25.14 -2.89 -41.57
N SER A 89 -26.37 -2.93 -41.04
CA SER A 89 -27.54 -2.34 -41.70
C SER A 89 -27.49 -0.82 -41.77
N VAL A 90 -26.64 -0.15 -40.97
CA VAL A 90 -26.52 1.32 -40.97
C VAL A 90 -25.65 1.82 -42.14
N PHE A 91 -24.81 0.94 -42.69
CA PHE A 91 -23.85 1.28 -43.75
C PHE A 91 -24.22 0.68 -45.10
N THR A 92 -25.33 -0.06 -45.14
CA THR A 92 -25.85 -0.67 -46.35
C THR A 92 -27.22 -0.08 -46.70
N TRP A 93 -27.40 0.32 -47.96
CA TRP A 93 -28.70 0.74 -48.48
C TRP A 93 -28.98 0.01 -49.79
N GLU A 94 -30.25 -0.07 -50.16
CA GLU A 94 -30.68 -0.67 -51.42
C GLU A 94 -31.32 0.40 -52.29
N GLU A 95 -30.87 0.50 -53.53
CA GLU A 95 -31.41 1.42 -54.52
C GLU A 95 -31.61 0.66 -55.83
N ASN A 96 -32.84 0.65 -56.34
CA ASN A 96 -33.23 -0.05 -57.57
C ASN A 96 -32.84 -1.55 -57.61
N GLY A 97 -33.00 -2.27 -56.49
CA GLY A 97 -32.67 -3.70 -56.39
C GLY A 97 -31.17 -4.00 -56.29
N THR A 98 -30.32 -2.96 -56.26
CA THR A 98 -28.88 -3.10 -56.05
C THR A 98 -28.53 -2.65 -54.63
N ARG A 99 -27.83 -3.51 -53.89
CA ARG A 99 -27.34 -3.20 -52.54
C ARG A 99 -26.00 -2.49 -52.63
N TYR A 100 -25.90 -1.34 -51.98
CA TYR A 100 -24.69 -0.53 -51.84
C TYR A 100 -24.22 -0.58 -50.39
N THR A 101 -22.90 -0.61 -50.20
CA THR A 101 -22.23 -0.51 -48.91
C THR A 101 -21.21 0.61 -49.01
N ASP A 102 -21.15 1.51 -48.03
CA ASP A 102 -20.08 2.52 -47.95
C ASP A 102 -19.05 2.12 -46.86
N PRO A 103 -17.89 1.59 -47.25
CA PRO A 103 -16.83 1.22 -46.30
C PRO A 103 -16.29 2.43 -45.53
N ALA A 104 -16.33 3.64 -46.10
CA ALA A 104 -15.80 4.83 -45.44
C ALA A 104 -16.67 5.26 -44.25
N LEU A 105 -18.00 5.08 -44.35
CA LEU A 105 -18.90 5.32 -43.21
C LEU A 105 -18.70 4.29 -42.10
N TYR A 106 -18.44 3.03 -42.45
CA TYR A 106 -18.13 1.97 -41.48
C TYR A 106 -16.84 2.28 -40.71
N VAL A 107 -15.76 2.64 -41.41
CA VAL A 107 -14.47 3.04 -40.79
C VAL A 107 -14.67 4.24 -39.87
N LYS A 108 -15.39 5.27 -40.32
CA LYS A 108 -15.64 6.47 -39.51
C LYS A 108 -16.47 6.17 -38.25
N ALA A 109 -17.41 5.23 -38.33
CA ALA A 109 -18.18 4.80 -37.17
C ALA A 109 -17.32 4.05 -36.14
N ILE A 110 -16.38 3.22 -36.59
CA ILE A 110 -15.37 2.59 -35.72
C ILE A 110 -14.54 3.66 -35.02
N GLU A 111 -13.95 4.60 -35.76
CA GLU A 111 -13.09 5.66 -35.19
C GLU A 111 -13.81 6.47 -34.09
N ILE A 112 -15.07 6.84 -34.32
CA ILE A 112 -15.88 7.57 -33.34
C ILE A 112 -16.11 6.73 -32.08
N LYS A 113 -16.34 5.42 -32.23
CA LYS A 113 -16.54 4.50 -31.11
C LYS A 113 -15.25 4.27 -30.33
N GLU A 114 -14.14 4.03 -31.02
CA GLU A 114 -12.82 3.90 -30.40
C GLU A 114 -12.48 5.13 -29.58
N ALA A 115 -12.71 6.34 -30.12
CA ALA A 115 -12.48 7.58 -29.37
C ALA A 115 -13.37 7.73 -28.12
N ARG A 116 -14.62 7.25 -28.17
CA ARG A 116 -15.52 7.24 -27.00
C ARG A 116 -15.07 6.23 -25.95
N VAL A 117 -14.72 5.03 -26.39
CA VAL A 117 -14.20 3.97 -25.53
C VAL A 117 -12.92 4.40 -24.85
N GLU A 118 -11.98 5.00 -25.58
CA GLU A 118 -10.73 5.49 -25.05
C GLU A 118 -10.97 6.52 -23.92
N ARG A 119 -11.88 7.48 -24.14
CA ARG A 119 -12.24 8.46 -23.08
C ARG A 119 -12.87 7.81 -21.85
N ALA A 120 -13.74 6.82 -22.05
CA ALA A 120 -14.34 6.07 -20.94
C ALA A 120 -13.27 5.28 -20.18
N TYR A 121 -12.32 4.67 -20.90
CA TYR A 121 -11.22 3.93 -20.32
C TYR A 121 -10.26 4.83 -19.51
N GLN A 122 -9.88 6.00 -20.05
CA GLN A 122 -9.10 7.00 -19.29
C GLN A 122 -9.78 7.41 -17.99
N LYS A 123 -11.11 7.58 -18.00
CA LYS A 123 -11.87 7.92 -16.80
C LYS A 123 -11.83 6.78 -15.77
N ALA A 124 -11.93 5.53 -16.21
CA ALA A 124 -11.85 4.35 -15.37
C ALA A 124 -10.43 4.11 -14.81
N LEU A 125 -9.38 4.53 -15.52
CA LEU A 125 -7.98 4.43 -15.07
C LEU A 125 -7.58 5.45 -14.00
N LYS A 126 -8.33 6.55 -13.88
CA LYS A 126 -7.98 7.65 -12.96
C LYS A 126 -7.76 7.18 -11.51
N PRO A 127 -8.62 6.35 -10.89
CA PRO A 127 -8.40 5.84 -9.54
C PRO A 127 -7.14 5.00 -9.41
N ALA A 128 -6.83 4.17 -10.42
CA ALA A 128 -5.62 3.35 -10.41
C ALA A 128 -4.35 4.21 -10.48
N ARG A 129 -4.35 5.25 -11.33
CA ARG A 129 -3.24 6.21 -11.40
C ARG A 129 -3.05 6.96 -10.09
N THR A 130 -4.13 7.42 -9.47
CA THR A 130 -4.06 8.09 -8.15
C THR A 130 -3.47 7.15 -7.10
N ALA A 131 -4.00 5.93 -6.98
CA ALA A 131 -3.51 4.97 -5.99
C ALA A 131 -2.04 4.58 -6.20
N LEU A 132 -1.59 4.43 -7.46
CA LEU A 132 -0.17 4.20 -7.77
C LEU A 132 0.71 5.43 -7.45
N THR A 133 0.18 6.65 -7.62
CA THR A 133 0.90 7.88 -7.24
C THR A 133 1.06 7.96 -5.73
N ASP A 134 0.00 7.68 -4.98
CA ASP A 134 0.03 7.69 -3.50
C ASP A 134 0.97 6.61 -2.94
N LEU A 135 1.09 5.48 -3.64
CA LEU A 135 1.98 4.38 -3.27
C LEU A 135 3.45 4.60 -3.69
N SER A 136 3.72 5.49 -4.67
CA SER A 136 5.05 5.75 -5.22
C SER A 136 6.16 5.98 -4.17
N PRO A 137 5.94 6.73 -3.07
CA PRO A 137 6.98 6.94 -2.05
C PRO A 137 7.47 5.65 -1.37
N TYR A 138 6.64 4.61 -1.37
CA TYR A 138 6.89 3.35 -0.66
C TYR A 138 7.41 2.22 -1.57
N MET A 139 7.41 2.43 -2.88
CA MET A 139 7.83 1.43 -3.87
C MET A 139 9.27 1.66 -4.33
N LYS A 140 10.04 0.57 -4.48
CA LYS A 140 11.31 0.59 -5.18
C LYS A 140 11.07 0.63 -6.69
N GLY A 141 10.78 1.82 -7.21
CA GLY A 141 10.59 2.09 -8.64
C GLY A 141 9.23 2.71 -8.95
N ASN A 142 9.19 3.56 -9.98
CA ASN A 142 7.95 4.20 -10.43
C ASN A 142 7.19 3.28 -11.38
N ILE A 143 5.98 2.87 -10.98
CA ILE A 143 5.02 2.25 -11.88
C ILE A 143 4.32 3.37 -12.64
N VAL A 144 4.71 3.57 -13.90
CA VAL A 144 4.04 4.50 -14.81
C VAL A 144 3.22 3.68 -15.79
N LEU A 145 1.89 3.79 -15.67
CA LEU A 145 0.99 3.25 -16.69
C LEU A 145 1.06 4.11 -17.94
N SER A 146 1.01 3.48 -19.11
CA SER A 146 0.88 4.19 -20.38
C SER A 146 -0.44 4.97 -20.44
N SER A 147 -0.65 5.74 -21.52
CA SER A 147 -1.94 6.38 -21.74
C SER A 147 -3.04 5.32 -21.74
N SER A 148 -2.88 4.24 -22.49
CA SER A 148 -3.92 3.23 -22.70
C SER A 148 -3.35 1.85 -22.39
N PRO A 149 -3.13 1.53 -21.10
CA PRO A 149 -2.44 0.31 -20.70
C PRO A 149 -3.25 -0.93 -21.09
N SER A 150 -2.53 -1.95 -21.54
CA SER A 150 -3.12 -3.27 -21.83
C SER A 150 -3.35 -4.06 -20.55
N SER A 151 -4.17 -5.13 -20.63
CA SER A 151 -4.38 -6.06 -19.50
C SER A 151 -3.05 -6.55 -18.94
N TYR A 152 -2.08 -6.81 -19.82
CA TYR A 152 -0.74 -7.25 -19.45
C TYR A 152 0.02 -6.19 -18.64
N GLU A 153 -0.02 -4.91 -19.04
CA GLU A 153 0.61 -3.83 -18.28
C GLU A 153 -0.03 -3.66 -16.90
N LEU A 154 -1.37 -3.75 -16.84
CA LEU A 154 -2.12 -3.67 -15.58
C LEU A 154 -1.82 -4.86 -14.66
N GLU A 155 -1.77 -6.08 -15.19
CA GLU A 155 -1.42 -7.28 -14.43
C GLU A 155 0.01 -7.21 -13.89
N LYS A 156 0.96 -6.71 -14.68
CA LYS A 156 2.33 -6.46 -14.22
C LYS A 156 2.39 -5.42 -13.10
N ALA A 157 1.59 -4.35 -13.19
CA ALA A 157 1.47 -3.36 -12.13
C ALA A 157 0.88 -3.98 -10.85
N ILE A 158 -0.15 -4.81 -10.96
CA ILE A 158 -0.74 -5.55 -9.83
C ILE A 158 0.32 -6.39 -9.13
N GLU A 159 1.13 -7.11 -9.90
CA GLU A 159 2.16 -7.99 -9.34
C GLU A 159 3.24 -7.19 -8.58
N ALA A 160 3.66 -6.06 -9.12
CA ALA A 160 4.61 -5.17 -8.44
C ALA A 160 4.03 -4.58 -7.14
N VAL A 161 2.73 -4.24 -7.12
CA VAL A 161 2.07 -3.77 -5.89
C VAL A 161 1.93 -4.89 -4.85
N LYS A 162 1.67 -6.14 -5.28
CA LYS A 162 1.66 -7.31 -4.38
C LYS A 162 3.03 -7.54 -3.75
N GLN A 163 4.10 -7.47 -4.53
CA GLN A 163 5.48 -7.58 -4.02
C GLN A 163 5.79 -6.46 -3.01
N CYS A 164 5.32 -5.23 -3.27
CA CYS A 164 5.43 -4.15 -2.29
C CYS A 164 4.69 -4.51 -1.00
N ARG A 165 3.44 -4.96 -1.07
CA ARG A 165 2.67 -5.40 0.10
C ARG A 165 3.41 -6.48 0.91
N GLU A 166 4.04 -7.44 0.26
CA GLU A 166 4.81 -8.51 0.92
C GLU A 166 6.06 -7.99 1.63
N GLN A 167 6.71 -6.94 1.12
CA GLN A 167 7.87 -6.31 1.79
C GLN A 167 7.50 -5.63 3.12
N TYR A 168 6.25 -5.18 3.25
CA TYR A 168 5.70 -4.58 4.45
C TYR A 168 4.81 -5.57 5.23
N ASN A 169 4.89 -6.87 4.92
CA ASN A 169 4.25 -7.90 5.74
C ASN A 169 5.03 -8.19 7.02
#